data_AF-A0A3B9SV98-F1
#
_entry.id   AF-A0A3B9SV98-F1
#
_cell.length_a   1.000
_cell.length_b   1.000
_cell.length_c   1.000
_cell.angle_alpha   90.00
_cell.angle_beta   90.00
_cell.angle_gamma   90.00
#
_symmetry.space_group_name_H-M   'P 1'
#
loop_
_entity.id
_entity.type
_entity.pdbx_description
1 polymer ?
#
loop_
_entity_poly.entity_id
_entity_poly.type
_entity_poly.pdbx_seq_one_letter_code
_entity_poly.pdbx_strand_id
1 'polypeptide(L)'
;MQYHEQIVNLAKLLKENNYNFVLTGAGISTESGIPDFRSPGTGLWTKIDPVKAATLSALRREPKNFYEINLPRWVTFTEAKPNEAHAALAHLEKLGYIEGVVTQNVDGLHRKAGSEKVWEVHGHFRTCHCMKCAVSYPFDLLVNKFNCNQNPPLCDACSGVLRPDVVLFEDQMSE
;
A
#
# COMPACT_ATOMS: atom_id res chain seq x y z
N MET A 1 -25.16 -2.69 21.06
CA MET A 1 -26.16 -1.66 20.69
C MET A 1 -25.58 -0.25 20.91
N GLN A 2 -24.34 0.01 20.45
CA GLN A 2 -23.57 1.22 20.81
C GLN A 2 -23.04 2.01 19.58
N TYR A 3 -23.07 1.40 18.38
CA TYR A 3 -22.56 2.03 17.16
C TYR A 3 -23.56 2.96 16.48
N HIS A 4 -24.88 2.76 16.65
CA HIS A 4 -25.87 3.58 15.93
C HIS A 4 -25.76 5.06 16.31
N GLU A 5 -25.68 5.37 17.61
CA GLU A 5 -25.52 6.75 18.09
C GLU A 5 -24.19 7.35 17.63
N GLN A 6 -23.11 6.57 17.66
CA GLN A 6 -21.81 7.02 17.15
C GLN A 6 -21.84 7.32 15.65
N ILE A 7 -22.51 6.49 14.85
CA ILE A 7 -22.71 6.70 13.40
C ILE A 7 -23.52 7.97 13.15
N VAL A 8 -24.61 8.18 13.90
CA VAL A 8 -25.43 9.40 13.79
C VAL A 8 -24.60 10.64 14.12
N ASN A 9 -23.81 10.59 15.19
CA ASN A 9 -22.93 11.69 15.58
C ASN A 9 -21.84 11.96 14.53
N LEU A 10 -21.20 10.91 13.99
CA LEU A 10 -20.22 11.05 12.90
C LEU A 10 -20.86 11.67 11.65
N ALA A 11 -22.04 11.20 11.26
CA ALA A 11 -22.75 11.74 10.10
C ALA A 11 -23.11 13.22 10.29
N LYS A 12 -23.46 13.63 11.51
CA LYS A 12 -23.68 15.04 11.85
C LYS A 12 -22.39 15.85 11.71
N LEU A 13 -21.28 15.36 12.27
CA LEU A 13 -19.98 16.03 12.18
C LEU A 13 -19.51 16.20 10.72
N LEU A 14 -19.67 15.17 9.88
CA LEU A 14 -19.31 15.25 8.46
C LEU A 14 -20.17 16.28 7.70
N LYS A 15 -21.44 16.45 8.07
CA LYS A 15 -22.34 17.44 7.45
C LYS A 15 -22.08 18.87 7.90
N GLU A 16 -21.66 19.06 9.13
CA GLU A 16 -21.44 20.39 9.73
C GLU A 16 -20.06 20.98 9.39
N ASN A 17 -19.13 20.18 8.87
CA ASN A 17 -17.77 20.60 8.55
C ASN A 17 -17.49 20.50 7.05
N ASN A 18 -16.78 21.50 6.52
CA ASN A 18 -16.54 21.64 5.08
C ASN A 18 -15.26 20.95 4.57
N TYR A 19 -14.37 20.48 5.46
CA TYR A 19 -13.07 19.92 5.10
C TYR A 19 -12.76 18.67 5.91
N ASN A 20 -13.34 17.54 5.49
CA ASN A 20 -13.14 16.26 6.17
C ASN A 20 -12.15 15.40 5.38
N PHE A 21 -11.09 14.95 6.03
CA PHE A 21 -10.14 13.98 5.47
C PHE A 21 -10.25 12.65 6.22
N VAL A 22 -10.08 11.55 5.50
CA VAL A 22 -10.08 10.20 6.10
C VAL A 22 -8.67 9.63 6.08
N LEU A 23 -8.14 9.28 7.25
CA LEU A 23 -6.89 8.55 7.38
C LEU A 23 -7.16 7.04 7.47
N THR A 24 -6.56 6.24 6.60
CA THR A 24 -6.68 4.77 6.65
C THR A 24 -5.35 4.06 6.83
N GLY A 25 -5.42 2.83 7.33
CA GLY A 25 -4.30 1.89 7.43
C GLY A 25 -4.76 0.47 7.13
N ALA A 26 -3.90 -0.52 7.38
CA ALA A 26 -4.09 -1.88 6.88
C ALA A 26 -5.40 -2.57 7.32
N GLY A 27 -5.97 -2.16 8.47
CA GLY A 27 -7.23 -2.68 8.98
C GLY A 27 -8.39 -2.59 7.98
N ILE A 28 -8.46 -1.52 7.17
CA ILE A 28 -9.52 -1.36 6.17
C ILE A 28 -9.46 -2.40 5.05
N SER A 29 -8.28 -2.98 4.79
CA SER A 29 -8.04 -3.95 3.72
C SER A 29 -8.15 -5.40 4.19
N THR A 30 -8.44 -5.64 5.48
CA THR A 30 -8.55 -7.00 6.04
C THR A 30 -9.68 -7.81 5.42
N GLU A 31 -10.84 -7.20 5.23
CA GLU A 31 -11.98 -7.80 4.53
C GLU A 31 -11.72 -8.02 3.02
N SER A 32 -10.68 -7.40 2.47
CA SER A 32 -10.20 -7.64 1.11
C SER A 32 -9.16 -8.77 1.02
N GLY A 33 -8.92 -9.50 2.12
CA GLY A 33 -7.97 -10.61 2.19
C GLY A 33 -6.52 -10.19 2.41
N ILE A 34 -6.26 -8.89 2.64
CA ILE A 34 -4.91 -8.39 2.97
C ILE A 34 -4.76 -8.40 4.50
N PRO A 35 -3.88 -9.24 5.07
CA PRO A 35 -3.69 -9.25 6.52
C PRO A 35 -3.15 -7.90 6.98
N ASP A 36 -3.63 -7.45 8.13
CA ASP A 36 -3.00 -6.31 8.78
C ASP A 36 -1.62 -6.69 9.34
N PHE A 37 -0.99 -5.75 10.03
CA PHE A 37 0.33 -5.98 10.59
C PHE A 37 0.31 -6.59 12.00
N ARG A 38 -0.73 -6.33 12.80
CA ARG A 38 -0.68 -6.42 14.28
C ARG A 38 -1.70 -7.37 14.89
N SER A 39 -2.73 -7.77 14.16
CA SER A 39 -3.80 -8.60 14.71
C SER A 39 -3.24 -9.93 15.24
N PRO A 40 -3.63 -10.38 16.45
CA PRO A 40 -3.20 -11.66 16.98
C PRO A 40 -3.54 -12.82 16.04
N GLY A 41 -2.56 -13.67 15.73
CA GLY A 41 -2.71 -14.88 14.90
C GLY A 41 -2.77 -14.65 13.38
N THR A 42 -3.21 -13.47 12.91
CA THR A 42 -3.35 -13.14 11.47
C THR A 42 -2.40 -12.04 10.99
N GLY A 43 -1.95 -11.17 11.90
CA GLY A 43 -1.10 -10.03 11.61
C GLY A 43 0.28 -10.45 11.12
N LEU A 44 0.79 -9.75 10.10
CA LEU A 44 2.06 -10.06 9.45
C LEU A 44 3.24 -10.14 10.42
N TRP A 45 3.25 -9.32 11.48
CA TRP A 45 4.34 -9.29 12.46
C TRP A 45 4.39 -10.50 13.39
N THR A 46 3.34 -11.33 13.41
CA THR A 46 3.37 -12.62 14.12
C THR A 46 4.20 -13.68 13.37
N LYS A 47 4.49 -13.46 12.08
CA LYS A 47 5.16 -14.42 11.20
C LYS A 47 6.53 -13.92 10.70
N ILE A 48 6.68 -12.61 10.50
CA ILE A 48 7.88 -12.01 9.91
C ILE A 48 8.20 -10.71 10.66
N ASP A 49 9.43 -10.56 11.13
CA ASP A 49 9.91 -9.30 11.71
C ASP A 49 9.97 -8.23 10.60
N PRO A 50 9.10 -7.20 10.64
CA PRO A 50 9.02 -6.19 9.59
C PRO A 50 10.31 -5.38 9.44
N VAL A 51 11.05 -5.20 10.54
CA VAL A 51 12.33 -4.47 10.55
C VAL A 51 13.42 -5.26 9.82
N LYS A 52 13.30 -6.60 9.77
CA LYS A 52 14.24 -7.45 9.04
C LYS A 52 13.83 -7.68 7.58
N ALA A 53 12.55 -7.59 7.27
CA ALA A 53 12.04 -7.94 5.94
C ALA A 53 11.86 -6.75 4.99
N ALA A 54 11.44 -5.57 5.49
CA ALA A 54 11.02 -4.45 4.64
C ALA A 54 11.79 -3.15 4.91
N THR A 55 13.12 -3.23 5.08
CA THR A 55 14.02 -2.07 5.23
C THR A 55 14.82 -1.80 3.97
N LEU A 56 15.22 -0.54 3.77
CA LEU A 56 16.17 -0.15 2.73
C LEU A 56 17.50 -0.88 2.87
N SER A 57 17.99 -1.06 4.10
CA SER A 57 19.23 -1.79 4.38
C SER A 57 19.13 -3.27 3.99
N ALA A 58 17.99 -3.93 4.22
CA ALA A 58 17.78 -5.31 3.77
C ALA A 58 17.85 -5.42 2.24
N LEU A 59 17.17 -4.51 1.52
CA LEU A 59 17.23 -4.46 0.06
C LEU A 59 18.65 -4.22 -0.47
N ARG A 60 19.42 -3.33 0.17
CA ARG A 60 20.80 -3.04 -0.26
C ARG A 60 21.77 -4.18 0.03
N ARG A 61 21.64 -4.85 1.17
CA ARG A 61 22.59 -5.89 1.62
C ARG A 61 22.33 -7.24 0.94
N GLU A 62 21.08 -7.67 0.88
CA GLU A 62 20.68 -9.00 0.40
C GLU A 62 19.44 -8.91 -0.50
N PRO A 63 19.54 -8.26 -1.68
CA PRO A 63 18.38 -7.97 -2.54
C PRO A 63 17.67 -9.25 -3.00
N LYS A 64 18.42 -10.36 -3.18
CA LYS A 64 17.84 -11.66 -3.54
C LYS A 64 16.84 -12.16 -2.48
N ASN A 65 17.27 -12.19 -1.22
CA ASN A 65 16.45 -12.63 -0.09
C ASN A 65 15.29 -11.65 0.18
N PHE A 66 15.53 -10.35 0.01
CA PHE A 66 14.49 -9.33 0.11
C PHE A 66 13.30 -9.62 -0.83
N TYR A 67 13.57 -9.95 -2.10
CA TYR A 67 12.51 -10.27 -3.06
C TYR A 67 11.86 -11.62 -2.82
N GLU A 68 12.61 -12.64 -2.41
CA GLU A 68 12.07 -13.96 -2.03
C GLU A 68 11.04 -13.86 -0.90
N ILE A 69 11.29 -12.99 0.08
CA ILE A 69 10.40 -12.81 1.23
C ILE A 69 9.19 -11.93 0.88
N ASN A 70 9.40 -10.82 0.18
CA ASN A 70 8.38 -9.77 0.07
C ASN A 70 7.52 -9.85 -1.18
N LEU A 71 8.11 -10.20 -2.32
CA LEU A 71 7.43 -10.06 -3.61
C LEU A 71 6.19 -10.94 -3.75
N PRO A 72 6.20 -12.23 -3.34
CA PRO A 72 5.00 -13.07 -3.43
C PRO A 72 3.79 -12.46 -2.72
N ARG A 73 4.03 -11.84 -1.55
CA ARG A 73 2.98 -11.16 -0.78
C ARG A 73 2.53 -9.86 -1.43
N TRP A 74 3.44 -9.06 -1.96
CA TRP A 74 3.06 -7.80 -2.61
C TRP A 74 2.23 -8.03 -3.86
N VAL A 75 2.49 -9.10 -4.62
CA VAL A 75 1.64 -9.50 -5.76
C VAL A 75 0.20 -9.74 -5.29
N THR A 76 -0.03 -10.45 -4.17
CA THR A 76 -1.40 -10.67 -3.69
C THR A 76 -2.12 -9.38 -3.31
N PHE A 77 -1.41 -8.34 -2.87
CA PHE A 77 -2.01 -7.03 -2.59
C PHE A 77 -2.49 -6.36 -3.87
N THR A 78 -1.73 -6.49 -4.96
CA THR A 78 -2.11 -5.92 -6.27
C THR A 78 -3.32 -6.62 -6.90
N GLU A 79 -3.57 -7.88 -6.55
CA GLU A 79 -4.70 -8.67 -7.06
C GLU A 79 -5.98 -8.49 -6.22
N ALA A 80 -5.86 -7.98 -4.99
CA ALA A 80 -6.99 -7.76 -4.10
C ALA A 80 -8.03 -6.79 -4.69
N LYS A 81 -9.29 -7.00 -4.31
CA LYS A 81 -10.44 -6.18 -4.71
C LYS A 81 -10.90 -5.31 -3.53
N PRO A 82 -11.42 -4.10 -3.80
CA PRO A 82 -11.99 -3.27 -2.75
C PRO A 82 -13.16 -3.95 -2.04
N ASN A 83 -13.38 -3.60 -0.78
CA ASN A 83 -14.54 -4.00 0.01
C ASN A 83 -15.51 -2.82 0.23
N GLU A 84 -16.59 -3.07 0.96
CA GLU A 84 -17.65 -2.09 1.24
C GLU A 84 -17.13 -0.81 1.91
N ALA A 85 -16.10 -0.89 2.77
CA ALA A 85 -15.54 0.30 3.41
C ALA A 85 -14.87 1.23 2.39
N HIS A 86 -14.14 0.68 1.42
CA HIS A 86 -13.54 1.46 0.34
C HIS A 86 -14.60 2.09 -0.56
N ALA A 87 -15.62 1.31 -0.94
CA ALA A 87 -16.73 1.79 -1.75
C ALA A 87 -17.52 2.91 -1.04
N ALA A 88 -17.74 2.78 0.26
CA ALA A 88 -18.40 3.81 1.07
C ALA A 88 -17.60 5.12 1.10
N LEU A 89 -16.27 5.07 1.24
CA LEU A 89 -15.43 6.27 1.22
C LEU A 89 -15.43 6.94 -0.15
N ALA A 90 -15.31 6.19 -1.24
CA ALA A 90 -15.44 6.72 -2.60
C ALA A 90 -16.81 7.39 -2.82
N HIS A 91 -17.88 6.79 -2.26
CA HIS A 91 -19.22 7.37 -2.33
C HIS A 91 -19.35 8.67 -1.53
N LEU A 92 -18.79 8.72 -0.31
CA LEU A 92 -18.79 9.93 0.52
C LEU A 92 -17.99 11.07 -0.13
N GLU A 93 -16.88 10.76 -0.80
CA GLU A 93 -16.10 11.73 -1.58
C GLU A 93 -16.93 12.29 -2.73
N LYS A 94 -17.60 11.41 -3.50
CA LYS A 94 -18.47 11.83 -4.61
C LYS A 94 -19.63 12.72 -4.15
N LEU A 95 -20.14 12.51 -2.93
CA LEU A 95 -21.18 13.35 -2.33
C LEU A 95 -20.65 14.67 -1.75
N GLY A 96 -19.32 14.87 -1.72
CA GLY A 96 -18.69 16.06 -1.16
C GLY A 96 -18.62 16.09 0.37
N TYR A 97 -18.84 14.95 1.05
CA TYR A 97 -18.75 14.87 2.51
C TYR A 97 -17.31 14.70 3.01
N ILE A 98 -16.43 14.16 2.17
CA ILE A 98 -15.00 14.10 2.44
C ILE A 98 -14.24 14.70 1.27
N GLU A 99 -13.13 15.37 1.58
CA GLU A 99 -12.20 15.93 0.61
C GLU A 99 -11.27 14.88 0.00
N GLY A 100 -11.17 13.71 0.62
CA GLY A 100 -10.40 12.59 0.10
C GLY A 100 -9.76 11.77 1.20
N VAL A 101 -8.87 10.89 0.78
CA VAL A 101 -8.32 9.83 1.62
C VAL A 101 -6.80 9.96 1.71
N VAL A 102 -6.28 10.07 2.92
CA VAL A 102 -4.87 9.88 3.24
C VAL A 102 -4.70 8.42 3.65
N THR A 103 -3.86 7.66 2.95
CA THR A 103 -3.72 6.23 3.21
C THR A 103 -2.28 5.83 3.42
N GLN A 104 -2.05 5.04 4.47
CA GLN A 104 -0.78 4.35 4.73
C GLN A 104 -0.62 3.08 3.91
N ASN A 105 -1.67 2.65 3.18
CA ASN A 105 -1.66 1.42 2.41
C ASN A 105 -1.04 1.64 1.04
N VAL A 106 -0.42 0.58 0.51
CA VAL A 106 0.23 0.55 -0.82
C VAL A 106 -0.54 -0.35 -1.82
N ASP A 107 -1.69 -0.88 -1.41
CA ASP A 107 -2.51 -1.86 -2.13
C ASP A 107 -3.35 -1.27 -3.29
N GLY A 108 -3.50 0.06 -3.31
CA GLY A 108 -4.26 0.79 -4.31
C GLY A 108 -5.79 0.59 -4.25
N LEU A 109 -6.33 0.00 -3.18
CA LEU A 109 -7.75 -0.37 -3.10
C LEU A 109 -8.69 0.84 -3.10
N HIS A 110 -8.29 1.99 -2.53
CA HIS A 110 -9.07 3.23 -2.59
C HIS A 110 -9.28 3.72 -4.03
N ARG A 111 -8.21 3.74 -4.82
CA ARG A 111 -8.28 4.12 -6.23
C ARG A 111 -9.14 3.13 -7.03
N LYS A 112 -8.96 1.83 -6.79
CA LYS A 112 -9.78 0.77 -7.42
C LYS A 112 -11.27 0.88 -7.04
N ALA A 113 -11.60 1.40 -5.86
CA ALA A 113 -12.98 1.64 -5.43
C ALA A 113 -13.62 2.89 -6.04
N GLY A 114 -12.82 3.74 -6.69
CA GLY A 114 -13.28 4.96 -7.34
C GLY A 114 -13.00 6.25 -6.56
N SER A 115 -12.18 6.22 -5.49
CA SER A 115 -11.71 7.46 -4.86
C SER A 115 -10.75 8.21 -5.79
N GLU A 116 -10.94 9.52 -5.90
CA GLU A 116 -10.19 10.37 -6.83
C GLU A 116 -9.00 11.04 -6.14
N LYS A 117 -9.23 11.69 -5.01
CA LYS A 117 -8.24 12.37 -4.18
C LYS A 117 -7.68 11.42 -3.12
N VAL A 118 -6.62 10.70 -3.50
CA VAL A 118 -5.94 9.74 -2.63
C VAL A 118 -4.46 10.12 -2.44
N TRP A 119 -4.05 10.35 -1.21
CA TRP A 119 -2.66 10.56 -0.80
C TRP A 119 -2.08 9.26 -0.23
N GLU A 120 -1.31 8.55 -1.06
CA GLU A 120 -0.65 7.29 -0.72
C GLU A 120 0.72 7.57 -0.08
N VAL A 121 0.74 7.76 1.24
CA VAL A 121 1.93 8.29 1.94
C VAL A 121 3.10 7.30 1.98
N HIS A 122 2.84 6.01 1.75
CA HIS A 122 3.87 4.97 1.68
C HIS A 122 4.13 4.47 0.25
N GLY A 123 3.67 5.20 -0.77
CA GLY A 123 3.86 4.84 -2.17
C GLY A 123 2.88 3.77 -2.67
N HIS A 124 3.27 3.00 -3.69
CA HIS A 124 2.38 2.12 -4.42
C HIS A 124 3.09 1.04 -5.25
N PHE A 125 2.36 -0.01 -5.64
CA PHE A 125 2.83 -1.08 -6.54
C PHE A 125 2.44 -0.88 -8.01
N ARG A 126 2.45 0.35 -8.51
CA ARG A 126 2.20 0.63 -9.95
C ARG A 126 3.49 0.71 -10.75
N THR A 127 4.55 1.21 -10.14
CA THR A 127 5.84 1.43 -10.77
C THR A 127 6.98 0.95 -9.87
N CYS A 128 8.14 0.80 -10.47
CA CYS A 128 9.41 0.58 -9.80
C CYS A 128 10.48 1.44 -10.47
N HIS A 129 11.59 1.72 -9.79
CA HIS A 129 12.72 2.45 -10.35
C HIS A 129 14.04 1.71 -10.16
N CYS A 130 14.99 1.97 -11.03
CA CYS A 130 16.36 1.49 -10.86
C CYS A 130 17.09 2.28 -9.77
N MET A 131 17.64 1.60 -8.77
CA MET A 131 18.41 2.23 -7.68
C MET A 131 19.73 2.89 -8.13
N LYS A 132 20.16 2.67 -9.39
CA LYS A 132 21.41 3.24 -9.94
C LYS A 132 21.18 4.39 -10.91
N CYS A 133 20.23 4.24 -11.85
CA CYS A 133 20.00 5.23 -12.91
C CYS A 133 18.64 5.94 -12.83
N ALA A 134 17.83 5.64 -11.81
CA ALA A 134 16.50 6.21 -11.57
C ALA A 134 15.46 6.02 -12.68
N VAL A 135 15.76 5.28 -13.76
CA VAL A 135 14.76 4.94 -14.79
C VAL A 135 13.61 4.17 -14.14
N SER A 136 12.40 4.62 -14.43
CA SER A 136 11.15 4.04 -13.94
C SER A 136 10.57 3.03 -14.93
N TYR A 137 9.95 1.98 -14.41
CA TYR A 137 9.29 0.91 -15.14
C TYR A 137 7.95 0.55 -14.46
N PRO A 138 7.00 -0.07 -15.17
CA PRO A 138 5.84 -0.69 -14.53
C PRO A 138 6.29 -1.74 -13.51
N PHE A 139 5.57 -1.85 -12.39
CA PHE A 139 5.87 -2.85 -11.36
C PHE A 139 5.80 -4.29 -11.91
N ASP A 140 4.92 -4.56 -12.86
CA ASP A 140 4.79 -5.86 -13.52
C ASP A 140 6.08 -6.31 -14.22
N LEU A 141 6.93 -5.39 -14.70
CA LEU A 141 8.23 -5.75 -15.26
C LEU A 141 9.14 -6.38 -14.19
N LEU A 142 9.16 -5.81 -12.99
CA LEU A 142 9.93 -6.32 -11.85
C LEU A 142 9.42 -7.72 -11.47
N VAL A 143 8.10 -7.89 -11.39
CA VAL A 143 7.45 -9.18 -11.10
C VAL A 143 7.79 -10.22 -12.16
N ASN A 144 7.68 -9.89 -13.44
CA ASN A 144 7.99 -10.79 -14.53
C ASN A 144 9.46 -11.23 -14.52
N LYS A 145 10.40 -10.31 -14.27
CA LYS A 145 11.83 -10.64 -14.13
C LYS A 145 12.07 -11.64 -13.00
N PHE A 146 11.48 -11.40 -11.83
CA PHE A 146 11.57 -12.33 -10.71
C PHE A 146 11.04 -13.73 -11.07
N ASN A 147 9.86 -13.80 -11.69
CA ASN A 147 9.23 -15.06 -12.10
C ASN A 147 10.03 -15.81 -13.18
N CYS A 148 10.82 -15.09 -14.00
CA CYS A 148 11.77 -15.66 -14.95
C CYS A 148 13.14 -16.01 -14.33
N ASN A 149 13.21 -16.25 -13.02
CA ASN A 149 14.41 -16.58 -12.26
C ASN A 149 15.50 -15.47 -12.25
N GLN A 150 15.16 -14.23 -12.58
CA GLN A 150 16.07 -13.09 -12.44
C GLN A 150 15.88 -12.44 -11.06
N ASN A 151 16.56 -13.00 -10.05
CA ASN A 151 16.52 -12.50 -8.68
C ASN A 151 17.93 -12.05 -8.20
N PRO A 152 18.15 -10.75 -7.92
CA PRO A 152 17.17 -9.67 -7.92
C PRO A 152 16.77 -9.20 -9.33
N PRO A 153 15.57 -8.61 -9.50
CA PRO A 153 15.18 -7.96 -10.75
C PRO A 153 16.14 -6.81 -11.09
N LEU A 154 16.66 -6.79 -12.31
CA LEU A 154 17.64 -5.81 -12.77
C LEU A 154 17.07 -4.93 -13.88
N CYS A 155 17.54 -3.69 -13.89
CA CYS A 155 17.22 -2.66 -14.87
C CYS A 155 17.76 -3.02 -16.25
N ASP A 156 16.92 -2.86 -17.28
CA ASP A 156 17.29 -3.14 -18.68
C ASP A 156 18.33 -2.15 -19.23
N ALA A 157 18.42 -0.95 -18.67
CA ALA A 157 19.34 0.09 -19.14
C ALA A 157 20.75 0.01 -18.55
N CYS A 158 20.92 -0.45 -17.30
CA CYS A 158 22.20 -0.36 -16.60
C CYS A 158 22.52 -1.51 -15.64
N SER A 159 21.68 -2.54 -15.63
CA SER A 159 21.79 -3.73 -14.76
C SER A 159 21.77 -3.44 -13.25
N GLY A 160 21.38 -2.23 -12.83
CA GLY A 160 21.14 -1.92 -11.41
C GLY A 160 19.87 -2.56 -10.89
N VAL A 161 19.79 -2.84 -9.59
CA VAL A 161 18.61 -3.44 -8.95
C VAL A 161 17.38 -2.54 -9.13
N LEU A 162 16.28 -3.11 -9.60
CA LEU A 162 14.97 -2.44 -9.61
C LEU A 162 14.41 -2.47 -8.20
N ARG A 163 13.68 -1.43 -7.81
CA ARG A 163 13.06 -1.25 -6.49
C ARG A 163 11.62 -0.77 -6.68
N PRO A 164 10.61 -1.39 -6.03
CA PRO A 164 9.24 -0.87 -6.08
C PRO A 164 9.13 0.53 -5.48
N ASP A 165 8.21 1.34 -6.01
CA ASP A 165 7.94 2.70 -5.54
C ASP A 165 7.10 2.72 -4.26
N VAL A 166 7.59 2.02 -3.24
CA VAL A 166 7.06 2.00 -1.87
C VAL A 166 8.10 2.55 -0.91
N VAL A 167 7.61 3.17 0.15
CA VAL A 167 8.40 3.60 1.30
C VAL A 167 8.68 2.37 2.16
N LEU A 168 9.95 2.00 2.26
CA LEU A 168 10.46 0.98 3.16
C LEU A 168 10.82 1.64 4.49
N PHE A 169 10.97 0.82 5.54
CA PHE A 169 11.61 1.32 6.76
C PHE A 169 13.02 1.82 6.42
N GLU A 170 13.42 2.92 7.08
CA GLU A 170 14.66 3.69 6.84
C GLU A 170 14.64 4.64 5.62
N ASP A 171 13.57 4.65 4.82
CA ASP A 171 13.39 5.72 3.85
C ASP A 171 12.91 7.00 4.53
N GLN A 172 13.21 8.13 3.89
CA GLN A 172 12.53 9.38 4.19
C GLN A 172 11.12 9.34 3.58
N MET A 173 10.16 9.86 4.33
CA MET A 173 8.84 10.17 3.79
C MET A 173 8.98 11.31 2.77
N SER A 174 8.16 11.29 1.72
CA SER A 174 8.10 12.40 0.77
C SER A 174 7.66 13.69 1.48
N GLU A 175 8.31 14.81 1.14
CA GLU A 175 7.90 16.16 1.55
C GLU A 175 6.58 16.60 0.91
#